data_AF-T2SGN7-F1
#
_entry.id   AF-T2SGN7-F1
#
_cell.length_a   1.000
_cell.length_b   1.000
_cell.length_c   1.000
_cell.angle_alpha   90.00
_cell.angle_beta   90.00
_cell.angle_gamma   90.00
#
_symmetry.space_group_name_H-M   'P 1'
#
loop_
_entity.id
_entity.type
_entity.pdbx_description
1 polymer ?
#
loop_
_entity_poly.entity_id
_entity_poly.type
_entity_poly.pdbx_seq_one_letter_code
_entity_poly.pdbx_strand_id
1 'polypeptide(L)'
;MKVPVEGLEELVDETEKCLSDAKENKKKHFLSIQKANIQKRKQAMIEECKTIIHVASGAAGAAGLIPIPFSDAFAIAPIQAGMIYKMNDAFGMDLDKSVGASLIAGLLSVTAVAQVGRTLVNGFLKFIPVVGSV
;
A
#
# COMPACT_ATOMS: atom_id res chain seq x y z
N MET A 1 -15.99 -28.09 -64.25
CA MET A 1 -15.55 -26.82 -63.63
C MET A 1 -14.28 -27.11 -62.85
N LYS A 2 -13.16 -26.51 -63.25
CA LYS A 2 -11.87 -26.66 -62.56
C LYS A 2 -11.81 -25.51 -61.56
N VAL A 3 -11.94 -25.82 -60.27
CA VAL A 3 -11.90 -24.81 -59.21
C VAL A 3 -10.52 -24.13 -59.30
N PRO A 4 -10.43 -22.80 -59.45
CA PRO A 4 -9.16 -22.11 -59.47
C PRO A 4 -8.46 -22.34 -58.12
N VAL A 5 -7.19 -22.75 -58.18
CA VAL A 5 -6.32 -23.05 -57.01
C VAL A 5 -5.72 -21.78 -56.39
N GLU A 6 -6.13 -20.61 -56.87
CA GLU A 6 -5.71 -19.31 -56.34
C GLU A 6 -6.48 -19.01 -55.04
N GLY A 7 -5.75 -18.74 -53.96
CA GLY A 7 -6.32 -18.43 -52.64
C GLY A 7 -6.24 -19.54 -51.58
N LEU A 8 -5.74 -20.74 -51.92
CA LEU A 8 -5.51 -21.79 -50.93
C LEU A 8 -4.38 -21.42 -49.96
N GLU A 9 -3.30 -20.79 -50.46
CA GLU A 9 -2.21 -20.26 -49.63
C GLU A 9 -2.73 -19.17 -48.68
N GLU A 10 -3.54 -18.23 -49.18
CA GLU A 10 -4.14 -17.17 -48.35
C GLU A 10 -5.09 -17.74 -47.28
N LEU A 11 -5.85 -18.78 -47.60
CA LEU A 11 -6.71 -19.47 -46.64
C LEU A 11 -5.89 -20.20 -45.56
N VAL A 12 -4.76 -20.81 -45.94
CA VAL A 12 -3.85 -21.48 -45.00
C VAL A 12 -3.18 -20.45 -44.07
N ASP A 13 -2.71 -19.33 -44.61
CA ASP A 13 -2.10 -18.24 -43.84
C ASP A 13 -3.08 -17.62 -42.84
N GLU A 14 -4.32 -17.32 -43.28
CA GLU A 14 -5.34 -16.76 -42.38
C GLU A 14 -5.80 -17.80 -41.34
N THR A 15 -5.77 -19.10 -41.68
CA THR A 15 -6.03 -20.19 -40.72
C THR A 15 -4.92 -20.29 -39.67
N GLU A 16 -3.65 -20.18 -40.07
CA GLU A 16 -2.50 -20.19 -39.13
C GLU A 16 -2.57 -18.99 -38.17
N LYS A 17 -2.85 -17.80 -38.70
CA LYS A 17 -3.02 -16.58 -37.91
C LYS A 17 -4.19 -16.67 -36.92
N CYS A 18 -5.34 -17.18 -37.38
CA CYS A 18 -6.50 -17.36 -36.51
C CYS A 18 -6.19 -18.37 -35.37
N LEU A 19 -5.39 -19.40 -35.67
CA LEU A 19 -4.93 -20.37 -34.68
C LEU A 19 -3.96 -19.75 -33.65
N SER A 20 -3.01 -18.91 -34.09
CA SER A 20 -2.10 -18.20 -33.19
C SER A 20 -2.85 -17.24 -32.27
N ASP A 21 -3.79 -16.48 -32.83
CA ASP A 21 -4.62 -15.53 -32.07
C ASP A 21 -5.49 -16.24 -31.04
N ALA A 22 -6.08 -17.38 -31.39
CA ALA A 22 -6.86 -18.19 -30.46
C ALA A 22 -6.01 -18.68 -29.27
N LYS A 23 -4.76 -19.09 -29.52
CA LYS A 23 -3.82 -19.51 -28.47
C LYS A 23 -3.43 -18.34 -27.56
N GLU A 24 -3.14 -17.18 -28.15
CA GLU A 24 -2.79 -15.98 -27.39
C GLU A 24 -3.98 -15.47 -26.54
N ASN A 25 -5.18 -15.46 -27.10
CA ASN A 25 -6.40 -15.05 -26.40
C ASN A 25 -6.71 -15.95 -25.20
N LYS A 26 -6.54 -17.28 -25.33
CA LYS A 26 -6.67 -18.21 -24.20
C LYS A 26 -5.64 -17.92 -23.10
N LYS A 27 -4.38 -17.67 -23.47
CA LYS A 27 -3.32 -17.31 -22.52
C LYS A 27 -3.64 -16.00 -21.80
N LYS A 28 -4.07 -14.96 -22.54
CA LYS A 28 -4.49 -13.66 -21.98
C LYS A 28 -5.66 -13.81 -21.02
N HIS A 29 -6.68 -14.60 -21.38
CA HIS A 29 -7.84 -14.85 -20.54
C HIS A 29 -7.49 -15.59 -19.24
N PHE A 30 -6.64 -16.61 -19.31
CA PHE A 30 -6.16 -17.31 -18.13
C PHE A 30 -5.38 -16.38 -17.19
N LEU A 31 -4.49 -15.55 -17.74
CA LEU A 31 -3.75 -14.55 -16.97
C LEU A 31 -4.65 -13.47 -16.38
N SER A 32 -5.70 -13.03 -17.08
CA SER A 32 -6.63 -12.03 -16.57
C SER A 32 -7.48 -12.56 -15.42
N ILE A 33 -7.91 -13.83 -15.48
CA ILE A 33 -8.57 -14.52 -14.35
C ILE A 33 -7.64 -14.62 -13.15
N GLN A 34 -6.39 -15.05 -13.34
CA GLN A 34 -5.43 -15.12 -12.24
C GLN A 34 -5.18 -13.73 -11.62
N LYS A 35 -5.01 -12.70 -12.44
CA LYS A 35 -4.90 -11.32 -11.97
C LYS A 35 -6.12 -10.88 -11.18
N ALA A 36 -7.34 -11.19 -11.64
CA ALA A 36 -8.56 -10.83 -10.93
C ALA A 36 -8.64 -11.48 -9.53
N ASN A 37 -8.22 -12.75 -9.39
CA ASN A 37 -8.15 -13.41 -8.09
C ASN A 37 -7.11 -12.78 -7.16
N ILE A 38 -5.93 -12.42 -7.69
CA ILE A 38 -4.89 -11.71 -6.92
C ILE A 38 -5.40 -10.32 -6.49
N GLN A 39 -6.08 -9.59 -7.36
CA GLN A 39 -6.67 -8.29 -7.06
C GLN A 39 -7.74 -8.40 -5.96
N LYS A 40 -8.61 -9.41 -6.01
CA LYS A 40 -9.61 -9.66 -4.96
C LYS A 40 -8.95 -9.94 -3.61
N ARG A 41 -7.94 -10.81 -3.57
CA ARG A 41 -7.15 -11.07 -2.34
C ARG A 41 -6.49 -9.79 -1.84
N LYS A 42 -5.87 -9.01 -2.73
CA LYS A 42 -5.26 -7.71 -2.38
C LYS A 42 -6.28 -6.76 -1.77
N GLN A 43 -7.47 -6.65 -2.35
CA GLN A 43 -8.51 -5.76 -1.84
C GLN A 43 -9.02 -6.19 -0.45
N ALA A 44 -9.18 -7.49 -0.21
CA ALA A 44 -9.54 -8.01 1.11
C ALA A 44 -8.49 -7.64 2.17
N MET A 45 -7.20 -7.83 1.86
CA MET A 45 -6.09 -7.46 2.74
C MET A 45 -6.04 -5.95 3.01
N ILE A 46 -6.36 -5.12 2.01
CA ILE A 46 -6.47 -3.66 2.17
C ILE A 46 -7.61 -3.28 3.14
N GLU A 47 -8.78 -3.91 3.04
CA GLU A 47 -9.91 -3.63 3.94
C GLU A 47 -9.63 -4.07 5.38
N GLU A 48 -8.95 -5.21 5.58
CA GLU A 48 -8.48 -5.63 6.91
C GLU A 48 -7.50 -4.62 7.49
N CYS A 49 -6.52 -4.18 6.69
CA CYS A 49 -5.57 -3.14 7.09
C CYS A 49 -6.26 -1.82 7.45
N LYS A 50 -7.27 -1.41 6.67
CA LYS A 50 -8.05 -0.21 6.93
C LYS A 50 -8.79 -0.29 8.27
N THR A 51 -9.32 -1.47 8.61
CA THR A 51 -9.94 -1.73 9.90
C THR A 51 -8.93 -1.60 11.05
N ILE A 52 -7.74 -2.19 10.90
CA ILE A 52 -6.64 -2.07 11.88
C ILE A 52 -6.24 -0.60 12.08
N ILE A 53 -6.08 0.16 11.00
CA ILE A 53 -5.74 1.59 11.04
C ILE A 53 -6.85 2.39 11.73
N HIS A 54 -8.13 2.14 11.43
CA HIS A 54 -9.23 2.86 12.08
C HIS A 54 -9.25 2.64 13.60
N VAL A 55 -9.08 1.40 14.04
CA VAL A 55 -9.04 1.06 15.47
C VAL A 55 -7.83 1.70 16.14
N ALA A 56 -6.64 1.57 15.55
CA ALA A 56 -5.42 2.12 16.10
C ALA A 56 -5.38 3.66 16.05
N SER A 57 -5.94 4.28 15.01
CA SER A 57 -6.06 5.73 14.89
C SER A 57 -7.08 6.29 15.87
N GLY A 58 -8.18 5.58 16.14
CA GLY A 58 -9.12 5.95 17.21
C GLY A 58 -8.45 5.91 18.59
N ALA A 59 -7.67 4.86 18.86
CA ALA A 59 -6.89 4.75 20.09
C ALA A 59 -5.79 5.83 20.21
N ALA A 60 -5.07 6.09 19.12
CA ALA A 60 -4.03 7.12 19.07
C ALA A 60 -4.61 8.55 19.16
N GLY A 61 -5.79 8.80 18.59
CA GLY A 61 -6.49 10.08 18.72
C GLY A 61 -6.95 10.37 20.14
N ALA A 62 -7.35 9.34 20.90
CA ALA A 62 -7.62 9.47 22.33
C ALA A 62 -6.35 9.74 23.14
N ALA A 63 -5.21 9.15 22.75
CA ALA A 63 -3.92 9.41 23.39
C ALA A 63 -3.38 10.82 23.09
N GLY A 64 -3.55 11.33 21.86
CA GLY A 64 -3.08 12.65 21.44
C GLY A 64 -3.87 13.84 22.00
N LEU A 65 -4.93 13.60 22.78
CA LEU A 65 -5.61 14.61 23.59
C LEU A 65 -4.90 14.87 24.94
N ILE A 66 -3.86 14.09 25.27
CA ILE A 66 -3.09 14.22 26.50
C ILE A 66 -1.87 15.13 26.19
N PRO A 67 -1.78 16.35 26.76
CA PRO A 67 -0.71 17.28 26.40
C PRO A 67 0.58 16.91 27.14
N ILE A 68 1.36 15.97 26.62
CA ILE A 68 2.72 15.71 27.13
C ILE A 68 3.73 15.70 25.97
N PRO A 69 4.56 16.74 25.83
CA PRO A 69 5.59 16.78 24.82
C PRO A 69 6.60 15.65 25.09
N PHE A 70 6.98 14.92 24.04
CA PHE A 70 7.86 13.74 24.03
C PHE A 70 7.32 12.42 24.63
N SER A 71 6.38 12.43 25.58
CA SER A 71 5.88 11.18 26.21
C SER A 71 4.94 10.39 25.28
N ASP A 72 4.18 11.08 24.44
CA ASP A 72 3.32 10.44 23.42
C ASP A 72 4.13 9.61 22.41
N ALA A 73 5.36 10.01 22.05
CA ALA A 73 6.16 9.26 21.08
C ALA A 73 6.59 7.88 21.59
N PHE A 74 6.89 7.75 22.89
CA PHE A 74 7.22 6.48 23.52
C PHE A 74 6.01 5.58 23.73
N ALA A 75 4.83 6.15 23.98
CA ALA A 75 3.58 5.40 24.08
C ALA A 75 3.02 4.98 22.70
N ILE A 76 3.28 5.77 21.66
CA ILE A 76 2.79 5.54 20.29
C ILE A 76 3.71 4.59 19.51
N ALA A 77 5.00 4.50 19.82
CA ALA A 77 5.93 3.60 19.14
C ALA A 77 5.51 2.11 19.19
N PRO A 78 5.06 1.55 20.35
CA PRO A 78 4.50 0.20 20.41
C PRO A 78 3.22 0.04 19.57
N ILE A 79 2.37 1.07 19.53
CA ILE A 79 1.12 1.06 18.77
C ILE A 79 1.40 1.08 17.27
N GLN A 80 2.33 1.92 16.81
CA GLN A 80 2.77 1.97 15.40
C GLN A 80 3.47 0.67 14.99
N ALA A 81 4.35 0.12 15.83
CA ALA A 81 4.98 -1.18 15.58
C ALA A 81 3.96 -2.32 15.51
N GLY A 82 2.98 -2.34 16.42
CA GLY A 82 1.87 -3.30 16.42
C GLY A 82 0.98 -3.19 15.18
N MET A 83 0.72 -1.97 14.69
CA MET A 83 0.01 -1.77 13.41
C MET A 83 0.81 -2.34 12.23
N ILE A 84 2.09 -2.01 12.14
CA ILE A 84 2.95 -2.48 11.04
C ILE A 84 3.01 -4.01 11.02
N TYR A 85 3.14 -4.65 12.18
CA TYR A 85 3.16 -6.10 12.28
C TYR A 85 1.83 -6.75 11.86
N LYS A 86 0.69 -6.22 12.33
CA LYS A 86 -0.64 -6.74 11.97
C LYS A 86 -0.99 -6.52 10.49
N MET A 87 -0.60 -5.39 9.91
CA MET A 87 -0.77 -5.16 8.47
C MET A 87 0.09 -6.13 7.66
N ASN A 88 1.33 -6.36 8.11
CA ASN A 88 2.24 -7.26 7.46
C ASN A 88 1.75 -8.73 7.45
N ASP A 89 1.23 -9.19 8.59
CA ASP A 89 0.58 -10.50 8.74
C ASP A 89 -0.66 -10.62 7.83
N ALA A 90 -1.50 -9.58 7.78
CA ALA A 90 -2.67 -9.53 6.88
C ALA A 90 -2.27 -9.61 5.40
N PHE A 91 -1.10 -9.08 5.01
CA PHE A 91 -0.56 -9.19 3.65
C PHE A 91 0.15 -10.53 3.37
N GLY A 92 0.27 -11.42 4.38
CA GLY A 92 1.00 -12.69 4.27
C GLY A 92 2.47 -12.48 3.94
N MET A 93 3.02 -11.33 4.29
CA MET A 93 4.42 -11.00 4.10
C MET A 93 5.18 -11.46 5.33
N ASP A 94 6.17 -12.34 5.17
CA ASP A 94 7.12 -12.63 6.25
C ASP A 94 8.12 -11.47 6.30
N LEU A 95 7.82 -10.41 7.06
CA LEU A 95 8.82 -9.39 7.34
C LEU A 95 9.85 -9.99 8.28
N ASP A 96 11.03 -10.23 7.74
CA ASP A 96 12.21 -10.44 8.54
C ASP A 96 12.33 -9.34 9.59
N LYS A 97 12.76 -9.71 10.80
CA LYS A 97 12.89 -8.79 11.94
C LYS A 97 13.70 -7.54 11.58
N SER A 98 14.68 -7.64 10.69
CA SER A 98 15.50 -6.52 10.22
C SER A 98 14.71 -5.55 9.33
N VAL A 99 13.88 -6.05 8.41
CA VAL A 99 13.06 -5.22 7.51
C VAL A 99 11.92 -4.58 8.30
N GLY A 100 11.26 -5.33 9.18
CA GLY A 100 10.25 -4.81 10.09
C GLY A 100 10.82 -3.72 11.01
N ALA A 101 11.98 -3.97 11.63
CA ALA A 101 12.66 -2.96 12.45
C ALA A 101 13.08 -1.72 11.65
N SER A 102 13.57 -1.89 10.41
CA SER A 102 13.94 -0.77 9.53
C SER A 102 12.73 0.08 9.13
N LEU A 103 11.61 -0.56 8.82
CA LEU A 103 10.35 0.12 8.50
C LEU A 103 9.82 0.91 9.70
N ILE A 104 9.81 0.28 10.88
CA ILE A 104 9.42 0.93 12.14
C ILE A 104 10.36 2.11 12.44
N ALA A 105 11.68 1.91 12.36
CA ALA A 105 12.67 2.95 12.59
C ALA A 105 12.53 4.12 11.60
N GLY A 106 12.28 3.84 10.32
CA GLY A 106 12.03 4.85 9.30
C GLY A 106 10.79 5.68 9.60
N LEU A 107 9.67 5.04 9.94
CA LEU A 107 8.42 5.73 10.32
C LEU A 107 8.59 6.58 11.59
N LEU A 108 9.28 6.06 12.60
CA LEU A 108 9.59 6.79 13.83
C LEU A 108 10.54 7.98 13.57
N SER A 109 11.54 7.82 12.70
CA SER A 109 12.48 8.90 12.35
C SER A 109 11.76 10.09 11.69
N VAL A 110 10.84 9.82 10.75
CA VAL A 110 10.07 10.88 10.07
C VAL A 110 9.16 11.61 11.06
N THR A 111 8.56 10.87 12.00
CA THR A 111 7.69 11.44 13.04
C THR A 111 8.48 12.34 13.99
N ALA A 112 9.68 11.91 14.41
CA ALA A 112 10.56 12.69 15.28
C ALA A 112 10.99 14.02 14.61
N VAL A 113 11.34 13.99 13.32
CA VAL A 113 11.70 15.20 12.57
C VAL A 113 10.51 16.16 12.48
N ALA A 114 9.30 15.67 12.25
CA ALA A 114 8.10 16.49 12.20
C ALA A 114 7.77 17.17 13.56
N GLN A 115 7.98 16.48 14.69
CA GLN A 115 7.78 17.07 16.02
C GLN A 115 8.82 18.15 16.34
N VAL A 116 10.09 17.92 15.97
CA VAL A 116 11.16 18.92 16.12
C VAL A 116 10.88 20.14 15.24
N GLY A 117 10.46 19.93 13.99
CA GLY A 117 10.04 21.00 13.09
C GLY A 117 8.88 21.84 13.64
N ARG A 118 7.82 21.19 14.15
CA ARG A 118 6.69 21.89 14.82
C ARG A 118 7.14 22.68 16.03
N THR A 119 8.02 22.12 16.87
CA THR A 119 8.53 22.80 18.06
C THR A 119 9.34 24.04 17.70
N LEU A 120 10.18 23.95 16.67
CA LEU A 120 10.96 25.08 16.16
C LEU A 120 10.07 26.16 15.53
N VAL A 121 9.10 25.77 14.71
CA VAL A 121 8.15 26.72 14.09
C VAL A 121 7.26 27.39 15.14
N ASN A 122 6.75 26.66 16.14
CA ASN A 122 6.01 27.24 17.25
C ASN A 122 6.90 28.15 18.12
N GLY A 123 8.17 27.79 18.30
CA GLY A 123 9.17 28.65 18.97
C GLY A 123 9.45 29.94 18.21
N PHE A 124 9.51 29.89 16.88
CA PHE A 124 9.68 31.07 16.02
C PHE A 124 8.41 31.93 15.92
N LEU A 125 7.22 31.31 15.85
CA LEU A 125 5.93 32.02 15.81
C LEU A 125 5.62 32.75 17.13
N LYS A 126 6.18 32.31 18.26
CA LYS A 126 6.10 33.03 19.55
C LYS A 126 6.80 34.39 19.54
N PHE A 127 7.63 34.69 18.55
CA PHE A 127 8.23 36.02 18.37
C PHE A 127 7.35 36.96 17.52
N ILE A 128 6.21 36.50 17.01
CA ILE A 128 5.20 37.34 16.33
C ILE A 128 4.04 37.54 17.31
N PRO A 129 3.92 38.71 17.97
CA PRO A 129 3.05 38.94 19.14
C PRO A 129 1.53 38.84 18.89
N VAL A 130 1.09 38.51 17.67
CA VAL A 130 -0.34 38.36 17.33
C VAL A 130 -0.78 36.88 17.22
N VAL A 131 0.14 35.94 17.03
CA VAL A 131 -0.20 34.52 16.77
C VAL A 131 0.32 33.57 17.87
N GLY A 132 1.09 34.09 18.84
CA GLY A 132 1.79 33.29 19.84
C GLY A 132 1.08 33.04 21.18
N SER A 133 -0.14 33.55 21.38
CA SER A 133 -0.93 33.32 22.60
C SER A 133 -2.26 32.62 22.28
N VAL A 134 -2.18 31.31 22.03
CA VAL A 134 -3.03 30.24 22.58
C VAL A 134 -2.32 28.90 22.40
#